data_AF-A0AAV2J9K7-F1
#
_entry.id   AF-A0AAV2J9K7-F1
#
_cell.length_a   1.000
_cell.length_b   1.000
_cell.length_c   1.000
_cell.angle_alpha   90.00
_cell.angle_beta   90.00
_cell.angle_gamma   90.00
#
_symmetry.space_group_name_H-M   'P 1'
#
loop_
_entity.id
_entity.type
_entity.pdbx_description
1 polymer ?
#
loop_
_entity_poly.entity_id
_entity_poly.type
_entity_poly.pdbx_seq_one_letter_code
_entity_poly.pdbx_strand_id
1 'polypeptide(L)'
;MAWAEERSYRGKTIRRVFISGTRGSGEERRHLDQLLQEEGRTYGDLLQWDFTDSFYNLTLKQLLFLDWFQTRCRRCRFLMSGDDDIFANTDNMVEFLLSRHDNDGDQPLFVGGSDSSG
;
A
#
# COMPACT_ATOMS: atom_id res chain seq x y z
N MET A 1 0.34 8.30 -8.67
CA MET A 1 -0.79 8.99 -7.99
C MET A 1 -0.25 10.16 -7.19
N ALA A 2 -0.81 11.36 -7.38
CA ALA A 2 -0.29 12.60 -6.77
C ALA A 2 -0.43 12.64 -5.23
N TRP A 3 -1.41 11.94 -4.67
CA TRP A 3 -1.72 11.99 -3.25
C TRP A 3 -0.80 11.13 -2.36
N ALA A 4 -0.20 10.09 -2.93
CA ALA A 4 0.72 9.17 -2.27
C ALA A 4 2.19 9.51 -2.63
N GLU A 5 2.52 10.78 -2.78
CA GLU A 5 3.90 11.22 -3.01
C GLU A 5 4.77 10.89 -1.78
N GLU A 6 5.96 10.33 -2.03
CA GLU A 6 6.96 10.13 -0.98
C GLU A 6 7.49 11.48 -0.51
N ARG A 7 7.21 11.83 0.74
CA ARG A 7 7.66 13.10 1.32
C ARG A 7 7.77 13.01 2.83
N SER A 8 8.33 14.06 3.43
CA SER A 8 8.26 14.26 4.88
C SER A 8 7.21 15.32 5.20
N TYR A 9 6.32 15.03 6.14
CA TYR A 9 5.34 15.97 6.66
C TYR A 9 5.39 15.96 8.19
N ARG A 10 5.57 17.14 8.80
CA ARG A 10 5.74 17.32 10.26
C ARG A 10 6.73 16.35 10.91
N GLY A 11 7.85 16.09 10.24
CA GLY A 11 8.91 15.19 10.72
C GLY A 11 8.55 13.70 10.65
N LYS A 12 7.45 13.33 10.01
CA LYS A 12 7.09 11.93 9.70
C LYS A 12 7.34 11.66 8.23
N THR A 13 7.99 10.53 7.93
CA THR A 13 8.24 10.09 6.56
C THR A 13 7.04 9.32 6.04
N ILE A 14 6.50 9.75 4.91
CA ILE A 14 5.45 9.06 4.15
C ILE A 14 6.16 8.33 3.00
N ARG A 15 5.95 7.02 2.92
CA ARG A 15 6.46 6.17 1.83
C ARG A 15 5.32 5.47 1.14
N ARG A 16 5.45 5.27 -0.17
CA ARG A 16 4.47 4.56 -0.97
C ARG A 16 5.07 3.25 -1.43
N VAL A 17 4.23 2.22 -1.50
CA VAL A 17 4.52 1.00 -2.25
C VAL A 17 3.28 0.60 -3.04
N PHE A 18 3.49 0.10 -4.26
CA PHE A 18 2.46 -0.54 -5.07
C PHE A 18 2.59 -2.05 -4.96
N ILE A 19 1.46 -2.75 -4.96
CA ILE A 19 1.39 -4.20 -4.88
C ILE A 19 0.72 -4.72 -6.15
N SER A 20 1.38 -5.64 -6.85
CA SER A 20 0.86 -6.22 -8.08
C SER A 20 1.06 -7.73 -8.12
N GLY A 21 0.12 -8.42 -8.76
CA GLY A 21 0.32 -9.80 -9.20
C GLY A 21 0.76 -9.87 -10.65
N THR A 22 0.37 -10.96 -11.30
CA THR A 22 0.50 -11.17 -12.75
C THR A 22 -0.87 -11.18 -13.38
N ARG A 23 -0.98 -10.71 -14.62
CA ARG A 23 -2.27 -10.61 -15.33
C ARG A 23 -2.10 -11.02 -16.79
N GLY A 24 -3.21 -11.46 -17.40
CA GLY A 24 -3.23 -11.89 -18.80
C GLY A 24 -2.64 -13.28 -19.00
N SER A 25 -2.45 -13.66 -20.27
CA SER A 25 -1.86 -14.95 -20.63
C SER A 25 -0.94 -14.83 -21.84
N GLY A 26 -0.01 -15.78 -22.00
CA GLY A 26 0.88 -15.84 -23.16
C GLY A 26 1.68 -14.55 -23.38
N GLU A 27 1.47 -13.89 -24.51
CA GLU A 27 2.18 -12.66 -24.89
C GLU A 27 1.76 -11.45 -24.04
N GLU A 28 0.47 -11.34 -23.72
CA GLU A 28 -0.07 -10.25 -22.92
C GLU A 28 0.59 -10.20 -21.54
N ARG A 29 0.70 -11.37 -20.88
CA ARG A 29 1.38 -11.49 -19.59
C ARG A 29 2.84 -11.05 -19.69
N ARG A 30 3.58 -11.52 -20.70
CA ARG A 30 4.98 -11.12 -20.91
C ARG A 30 5.13 -9.62 -21.09
N HIS A 31 4.22 -9.01 -21.85
CA HIS A 31 4.24 -7.57 -22.09
C HIS A 31 3.96 -6.77 -20.81
N LEU A 32 2.92 -7.16 -20.05
CA LEU A 32 2.60 -6.52 -18.77
C LEU A 32 3.72 -6.66 -17.75
N ASP A 33 4.32 -7.86 -17.64
CA ASP A 33 5.44 -8.10 -16.73
C ASP A 33 6.67 -7.26 -17.11
N GLN A 34 6.93 -7.01 -18.40
CA GLN A 34 8.00 -6.12 -18.85
C GLN A 34 7.74 -4.66 -18.44
N LEU A 35 6.51 -4.17 -18.65
CA LEU A 35 6.14 -2.81 -18.27
C LEU A 35 6.27 -2.60 -16.76
N LEU A 36 5.85 -3.58 -15.96
CA LEU A 36 5.99 -3.54 -14.49
C LEU A 36 7.46 -3.58 -14.06
N GLN A 37 8.32 -4.34 -14.74
CA GLN A 37 9.76 -4.33 -14.46
C GLN A 37 10.40 -2.98 -14.77
N GLU A 38 10.00 -2.31 -15.85
CA GLU A 38 10.49 -0.98 -16.21
C GLU A 38 10.02 0.08 -15.21
N GLU A 39 8.76 0.03 -14.80
CA GLU A 39 8.18 0.89 -13.77
C GLU A 39 8.89 0.69 -12.43
N GLY A 40 9.05 -0.56 -11.98
CA GLY A 40 9.73 -0.89 -10.74
C GLY A 40 11.21 -0.51 -10.74
N ARG A 41 11.89 -0.55 -11.89
CA ARG A 41 13.28 -0.04 -12.02
C ARG A 41 13.33 1.49 -11.96
N THR A 42 12.30 2.16 -12.43
CA THR A 42 12.24 3.62 -12.50
C THR A 42 11.92 4.23 -11.13
N TYR A 43 10.94 3.68 -10.42
CA TYR A 43 10.42 4.26 -9.17
C TYR A 43 10.86 3.49 -7.91
N GLY A 44 11.12 2.18 -8.02
CA GLY A 44 11.57 1.37 -6.88
C GLY A 44 10.53 1.16 -5.78
N ASP A 45 9.26 1.48 -6.04
CA ASP A 45 8.15 1.34 -5.10
C ASP A 45 7.20 0.16 -5.43
N LEU A 46 7.53 -0.69 -6.41
CA LEU A 46 6.72 -1.84 -6.81
C LEU A 46 7.12 -3.15 -6.10
N LEU A 47 6.13 -3.81 -5.50
CA LEU A 47 6.20 -5.17 -4.98
C LEU A 47 5.34 -6.09 -5.85
N GLN A 48 5.99 -7.02 -6.56
CA GLN A 48 5.30 -7.95 -7.45
C GLN A 48 5.48 -9.40 -6.97
N TRP A 49 4.39 -10.15 -6.94
CA TRP A 49 4.38 -11.59 -6.68
C TRP A 49 3.79 -12.38 -7.85
N ASP A 50 4.19 -13.65 -7.95
CA ASP A 50 3.64 -14.57 -8.95
C ASP A 50 2.32 -15.19 -8.49
N PHE A 51 1.26 -14.37 -8.47
CA PHE A 51 -0.12 -14.82 -8.32
C PHE A 51 -0.99 -14.13 -9.38
N THR A 52 -2.13 -14.70 -9.75
CA THR A 52 -3.04 -14.04 -10.70
C THR A 52 -3.74 -12.87 -10.02
N ASP A 53 -3.44 -11.64 -10.46
CA ASP A 53 -4.09 -10.43 -9.96
C ASP A 53 -5.54 -10.39 -10.44
N SER A 54 -6.45 -10.68 -9.51
CA SER A 54 -7.88 -10.77 -9.74
C SER A 54 -8.62 -10.47 -8.44
N PHE A 55 -9.90 -10.08 -8.56
CA PHE A 55 -10.75 -9.81 -7.40
C PHE A 55 -10.77 -10.96 -6.38
N TYR A 56 -10.75 -12.22 -6.86
CA TYR A 56 -10.75 -13.40 -6.00
C TYR A 56 -9.47 -13.56 -5.18
N ASN A 57 -8.35 -13.00 -5.63
CA ASN A 57 -7.05 -13.11 -4.97
C ASN A 57 -6.67 -11.88 -4.14
N LEU A 58 -7.60 -10.95 -3.89
CA LEU A 58 -7.33 -9.77 -3.06
C LEU A 58 -6.89 -10.14 -1.64
N THR A 59 -7.50 -11.16 -1.02
CA THR A 59 -7.07 -11.64 0.30
C THR A 59 -5.64 -12.19 0.27
N LEU A 60 -5.28 -12.95 -0.77
CA LEU A 60 -3.91 -13.46 -0.93
C LEU A 60 -2.91 -12.31 -1.12
N LYS A 61 -3.27 -11.33 -1.96
CA LYS A 61 -2.48 -10.10 -2.18
C LYS A 61 -2.22 -9.36 -0.87
N GLN A 62 -3.25 -9.21 -0.04
CA GLN A 62 -3.14 -8.56 1.27
C GLN A 62 -2.28 -9.36 2.25
N LEU A 63 -2.41 -10.70 2.29
CA LEU A 63 -1.58 -11.55 3.15
C LEU A 63 -0.10 -11.49 2.77
N LEU A 64 0.21 -11.58 1.47
CA LEU A 64 1.59 -11.46 0.96
C LEU A 64 2.20 -10.11 1.31
N PHE A 65 1.42 -9.04 1.19
CA PHE A 65 1.85 -7.72 1.57
C PHE A 65 2.09 -7.57 3.07
N LEU A 66 1.20 -8.11 3.92
CA LEU A 66 1.36 -8.06 5.37
C LEU A 66 2.62 -8.82 5.82
N ASP A 67 2.90 -9.98 5.24
CA ASP A 67 4.14 -10.73 5.48
C ASP A 67 5.39 -9.92 5.11
N TRP A 68 5.40 -9.31 3.92
CA TRP A 68 6.48 -8.42 3.50
C TRP A 68 6.63 -7.21 4.42
N PHE A 69 5.52 -6.60 4.82
CA PHE A 69 5.52 -5.43 5.70
C PHE A 69 6.15 -5.76 7.05
N GLN A 70 5.74 -6.88 7.67
CA GLN A 70 6.27 -7.33 8.95
C GLN A 70 7.76 -7.69 8.89
N THR A 71 8.22 -8.29 7.78
CA THR A 71 9.60 -8.73 7.64
C THR A 71 10.54 -7.60 7.21
N ARG A 72 10.10 -6.70 6.33
CA ARG A 72 10.95 -5.69 5.69
C ARG A 72 10.80 -4.28 6.26
N CYS A 73 9.67 -3.97 6.91
CA CYS A 73 9.32 -2.61 7.34
C CYS A 73 9.27 -2.44 8.87
N ARG A 74 10.28 -2.93 9.58
CA ARG A 74 10.36 -2.97 11.06
C ARG A 74 10.26 -1.62 11.79
N ARG A 75 10.43 -0.51 11.08
CA ARG A 75 10.39 0.85 11.65
C ARG A 75 9.11 1.61 11.30
N CYS A 76 8.25 1.03 10.48
CA CYS A 76 6.98 1.66 10.16
C CYS A 76 5.99 1.42 11.31
N ARG A 77 5.36 2.50 11.76
CA ARG A 77 4.42 2.48 12.90
C ARG A 77 2.98 2.28 12.48
N PHE A 78 2.63 2.75 11.28
CA PHE A 78 1.27 2.75 10.78
C PHE A 78 1.26 2.35 9.31
N LEU A 79 0.30 1.51 8.95
CA LEU A 79 0.04 1.10 7.59
C LEU A 79 -1.29 1.72 7.14
N MET A 80 -1.27 2.34 5.97
CA MET A 80 -2.48 2.68 5.23
C MET A 80 -2.55 1.78 3.99
N SER A 81 -3.71 1.19 3.75
CA SER A 81 -4.02 0.45 2.53
C SER A 81 -5.25 1.06 1.85
N GLY A 82 -5.26 1.07 0.52
CA GLY A 82 -6.39 1.46 -0.29
C GLY A 82 -6.15 1.09 -1.76
N ASP A 83 -7.19 1.16 -2.57
CA ASP A 83 -7.12 0.83 -3.99
C ASP A 83 -6.49 1.95 -4.82
N ASP A 84 -6.29 1.71 -6.12
CA ASP A 84 -5.65 2.65 -7.03
C ASP A 84 -6.57 3.78 -7.53
N ASP A 85 -7.88 3.66 -7.27
CA ASP A 85 -8.92 4.61 -7.65
C ASP A 85 -9.36 5.53 -6.50
N ILE A 86 -8.80 5.36 -5.29
CA ILE A 86 -9.12 6.23 -4.15
C ILE A 86 -8.28 7.52 -4.17
N PHE A 87 -8.83 8.56 -3.54
CA PHE A 87 -8.10 9.78 -3.20
C PHE A 87 -7.91 9.86 -1.68
N ALA A 88 -6.67 10.02 -1.22
CA ALA A 88 -6.36 10.13 0.19
C ALA A 88 -5.65 11.43 0.53
N ASN A 89 -6.06 12.10 1.60
CA ASN A 89 -5.31 13.21 2.16
C ASN A 89 -4.30 12.69 3.19
N THR A 90 -3.06 12.47 2.72
CA THR A 90 -1.97 11.93 3.54
C THR A 90 -1.52 12.88 4.66
N ASP A 91 -1.72 14.19 4.52
CA ASP A 91 -1.44 15.17 5.59
C ASP A 91 -2.44 15.04 6.74
N ASN A 92 -3.74 15.00 6.42
CA ASN A 92 -4.79 14.81 7.42
C ASN A 92 -4.64 13.50 8.19
N MET A 93 -4.12 12.46 7.53
CA MET A 93 -3.84 11.18 8.17
C MET A 93 -2.68 11.29 9.16
N VAL A 94 -1.61 11.99 8.81
CA VAL A 94 -0.52 12.26 9.74
C VAL A 94 -1.00 13.11 10.92
N GLU A 95 -1.80 14.15 10.67
CA GLU A 95 -2.42 14.98 11.73
C GLU A 95 -3.26 14.13 12.69
N PHE A 96 -4.14 13.29 12.15
CA PHE A 96 -4.97 12.39 12.93
C PHE A 96 -4.11 11.47 13.82
N LEU A 97 -3.08 10.83 13.27
CA LEU A 97 -2.18 9.97 14.02
C LEU A 97 -1.41 10.74 15.10
N LEU A 98 -0.93 11.95 14.80
CA LEU A 98 -0.21 12.80 15.76
C LEU A 98 -1.10 13.28 16.91
N SER A 99 -2.41 13.46 16.68
CA SER A 99 -3.37 13.83 17.73
C SER A 99 -3.62 12.70 18.74
N ARG A 100 -3.21 11.46 18.43
CA ARG A 100 -3.32 10.31 19.34
C ARG A 100 -2.14 10.29 20.31
N HIS A 101 -2.16 11.19 21.29
CA HIS A 101 -1.09 11.32 22.29
C HIS A 101 -0.81 10.02 23.07
N ASP A 102 -1.79 9.11 23.16
CA ASP A 102 -1.67 7.83 23.88
C ASP A 102 -1.27 6.65 22.96
N ASN A 103 -1.03 6.87 21.66
CA ASN A 103 -0.68 5.81 20.73
C ASN A 103 0.38 6.23 19.71
N ASP A 104 1.65 5.97 20.06
CA ASP A 104 2.80 6.12 19.18
C ASP A 104 3.04 4.90 18.26
N GLY A 105 2.05 4.03 18.09
CA GLY A 105 2.12 2.79 17.30
C GLY A 105 2.31 1.52 18.15
N ASP A 106 2.40 1.66 19.47
CA ASP A 106 2.59 0.53 20.41
C ASP A 106 1.27 -0.14 20.81
N GLN A 107 0.12 0.49 20.50
CA GLN A 107 -1.21 -0.07 20.74
C GLN A 107 -1.91 -0.35 19.41
N PRO A 108 -2.65 -1.47 19.27
CA PRO A 108 -3.39 -1.78 18.05
C PRO A 108 -4.35 -0.66 17.67
N LEU A 109 -4.28 -0.20 16.42
CA LEU A 109 -5.18 0.80 15.85
C LEU A 109 -5.69 0.32 14.50
N PHE A 110 -7.01 0.18 14.39
CA PHE A 110 -7.70 -0.11 13.13
C PHE A 110 -8.81 0.92 12.96
N VAL A 111 -8.77 1.66 11.85
CA VAL A 111 -9.74 2.73 11.52
C VAL A 111 -10.12 2.56 10.06
N GLY A 112 -11.43 2.58 9.77
CA GLY A 112 -11.97 2.46 8.42
C GLY A 112 -13.40 2.98 8.37
N GLY A 113 -13.95 3.13 7.17
CA GLY A 113 -15.36 3.45 7.00
C GLY A 113 -16.23 2.27 7.43
N SER A 114 -17.15 2.49 8.36
CA SER A 114 -18.24 1.57 8.65
C SER A 114 -19.40 1.91 7.72
N ASP A 115 -19.82 0.98 6.86
CA ASP A 115 -21.08 1.11 6.13
C ASP A 115 -22.22 1.20 7.15
N SER A 116 -22.71 2.40 7.40
CA SER A 116 -23.99 2.63 8.08
C SER A 116 -25.12 2.52 7.04
N SER A 117 -25.31 1.32 6.52
CA SER A 117 -26.46 0.96 5.69
C SER A 117 -27.44 0.22 6.60
N GLY A 118 -28.31 0.98 7.25
CA GLY A 118 -29.51 0.50 7.95
C GLY A 118 -30.76 0.89 7.18
#